data_AF-A0A669PQ15-F1
#
_entry.id   AF-A0A669PQ15-F1
#
_cell.length_a   1.000
_cell.length_b   1.000
_cell.length_c   1.000
_cell.angle_alpha   90.00
_cell.angle_beta   90.00
_cell.angle_gamma   90.00
#
_symmetry.space_group_name_H-M   'P 1'
#
loop_
_entity.id
_entity.type
_entity.pdbx_description
1 polymer ?
#
loop_
_entity_poly.entity_id
_entity_poly.type
_entity_poly.pdbx_seq_one_letter_code
_entity_poly.pdbx_strand_id
1 'polypeptide(L)'
;MAQHCQGSSMQAVLVLFVALSLAARTVAENACGDPEAPSSSHSIPAPQMSAEERLSPHMPEALRCDACRAIAFQLEGWLSRAEAKQGRKALRESDYVEVLEQSCSQDWDYGVQELSGERRLTGPGLPGQEAMSVAVMGGPWPGRLAKMCHSLVGEHSEEQLYGAHRRGPTALRELLCHGKKGPCAHLGGSKAGGSAPPKALQNEL
;
A
#
# COMPACT_ATOMS: atom_id res chain seq x y z
N MET A 1 37.63 40.94 -0.34
CA MET A 1 37.70 39.81 0.59
C MET A 1 37.68 38.55 -0.24
N ALA A 2 38.82 37.88 -0.37
CA ALA A 2 39.03 36.68 -1.15
C ALA A 2 39.62 35.58 -0.25
N GLN A 3 39.20 34.36 -0.50
CA GLN A 3 39.43 33.14 0.28
C GLN A 3 40.90 32.70 0.29
N HIS A 4 41.33 32.04 1.36
CA HIS A 4 42.40 31.03 1.37
C HIS A 4 42.00 29.89 2.31
N CYS A 5 42.02 28.66 1.76
CA CYS A 5 41.92 27.40 2.50
C CYS A 5 43.33 26.82 2.68
N GLN A 6 43.67 26.35 3.88
CA GLN A 6 44.74 25.36 4.08
C GLN A 6 44.60 24.64 5.43
N GLY A 7 44.72 23.32 5.40
CA GLY A 7 44.84 22.41 6.55
C GLY A 7 44.41 21.00 6.13
N SER A 8 44.98 19.90 6.60
CA SER A 8 46.21 19.63 7.36
C SER A 8 46.52 18.14 7.19
N SER A 9 47.82 17.83 7.03
CA SER A 9 48.59 16.63 7.39
C SER A 9 47.93 15.22 7.41
N MET A 10 48.37 14.35 6.50
CA MET A 10 48.24 12.88 6.57
C MET A 10 49.37 12.28 7.42
N GLN A 11 49.04 11.47 8.43
CA GLN A 11 50.01 10.63 9.14
C GLN A 11 50.19 9.28 8.43
N ALA A 12 51.44 8.97 8.11
CA ALA A 12 51.90 7.64 7.68
C ALA A 12 52.18 6.78 8.91
N VAL A 13 51.63 5.55 8.95
CA VAL A 13 51.97 4.54 9.97
C VAL A 13 52.79 3.43 9.31
N LEU A 14 53.95 3.19 9.93
CA LEU A 14 55.01 2.25 9.58
C LEU A 14 54.55 0.78 9.66
N VAL A 15 54.96 -0.02 8.67
CA VAL A 15 54.84 -1.48 8.63
C VAL A 15 56.13 -2.11 9.15
N LEU A 16 56.06 -3.01 10.14
CA LEU A 16 57.17 -3.91 10.49
C LEU A 16 56.67 -5.30 10.97
N PHE A 17 57.09 -6.32 10.20
CA PHE A 17 57.48 -7.72 10.51
C PHE A 17 56.60 -8.61 11.41
N VAL A 18 56.29 -9.83 10.93
CA VAL A 18 56.91 -11.11 11.40
C VAL A 18 56.74 -12.17 10.30
N ALA A 19 57.83 -12.88 9.98
CA ALA A 19 57.87 -14.02 9.07
C ALA A 19 58.06 -15.35 9.85
N LEU A 20 57.79 -16.46 9.15
CA LEU A 20 58.04 -17.88 9.45
C LEU A 20 57.06 -18.63 10.37
N SER A 21 56.32 -19.55 9.75
CA SER A 21 56.33 -20.97 10.12
C SER A 21 55.86 -21.83 8.93
N LEU A 22 56.77 -22.64 8.39
CA LEU A 22 56.46 -23.79 7.54
C LEU A 22 56.09 -24.98 8.43
N ALA A 23 54.95 -25.61 8.19
CA ALA A 23 54.76 -27.03 8.52
C ALA A 23 53.66 -27.67 7.64
N ALA A 24 54.08 -28.71 6.92
CA ALA A 24 53.35 -29.90 6.48
C ALA A 24 51.95 -29.78 5.82
N ARG A 25 51.92 -30.12 4.53
CA ARG A 25 50.73 -30.67 3.84
C ARG A 25 50.47 -32.09 4.35
N THR A 26 49.25 -32.37 4.81
CA THR A 26 48.63 -33.70 4.72
C THR A 26 47.24 -33.57 4.13
N VAL A 27 47.03 -34.32 3.04
CA VAL A 27 45.75 -34.58 2.39
C VAL A 27 44.88 -35.42 3.33
N ALA A 28 43.62 -35.02 3.52
CA ALA A 28 42.56 -35.89 3.99
C ALA A 28 41.19 -35.37 3.49
N GLU A 29 40.74 -36.01 2.41
CA GLU A 29 39.36 -36.40 2.09
C GLU A 29 38.22 -35.36 2.12
N ASN A 30 37.69 -35.11 0.92
CA ASN A 30 36.39 -34.49 0.70
C ASN A 30 35.28 -35.38 1.28
N ALA A 31 34.64 -34.91 2.35
CA ALA A 31 33.30 -35.35 2.74
C ALA A 31 32.34 -34.17 2.57
N CYS A 32 31.72 -34.05 1.39
CA CYS A 32 30.52 -33.25 1.22
C CYS A 32 29.37 -34.01 1.86
N GLY A 33 29.16 -33.77 3.14
CA GLY A 33 27.96 -34.15 3.86
C GLY A 33 27.51 -32.94 4.66
N ASP A 34 26.76 -32.04 4.01
CA ASP A 34 25.98 -31.06 4.76
C ASP A 34 24.89 -31.82 5.51
N PRO A 35 24.76 -31.67 6.84
CA PRO A 35 23.58 -32.14 7.54
C PRO A 35 22.39 -31.37 6.97
N GLU A 36 21.47 -32.11 6.34
CA GLU A 36 20.19 -31.59 5.88
C GLU A 36 19.42 -31.04 7.08
N ALA A 37 19.62 -29.76 7.35
CA ALA A 37 18.74 -29.00 8.20
C ALA A 37 17.36 -29.05 7.54
N PRO A 38 16.28 -29.36 8.28
CA PRO A 38 14.94 -29.31 7.73
C PRO A 38 14.69 -27.87 7.27
N SER A 39 14.80 -27.64 5.96
CA SER A 39 14.36 -26.40 5.33
C SER A 39 12.84 -26.40 5.41
N SER A 40 12.31 -25.81 6.48
CA SER A 40 10.92 -25.39 6.52
C SER A 40 10.78 -24.28 5.48
N SER A 41 10.55 -24.67 4.23
CA SER A 41 10.23 -23.78 3.13
C SER A 41 8.85 -23.17 3.39
N HIS A 42 8.83 -22.05 4.12
CA HIS A 42 7.64 -21.23 4.25
C HIS A 42 7.40 -20.53 2.90
N SER A 43 6.56 -21.11 2.05
CA SER A 43 6.14 -20.47 0.81
C SER A 43 5.28 -19.26 1.14
N ILE A 44 5.69 -18.06 0.72
CA ILE A 44 4.83 -16.87 0.78
C ILE A 44 3.74 -17.04 -0.29
N PRO A 45 2.46 -17.14 0.09
CA PRO A 45 1.39 -17.35 -0.88
C PRO A 45 1.23 -16.13 -1.77
N ALA A 46 1.08 -16.38 -3.08
CA ALA A 46 0.70 -15.34 -4.02
C ALA A 46 -0.81 -15.09 -3.94
N PRO A 47 -1.28 -13.82 -4.02
CA PRO A 47 -2.70 -13.51 -3.97
C PRO A 47 -3.48 -14.24 -5.06
N GLN A 48 -4.47 -15.04 -4.67
CA GLN A 48 -5.30 -15.78 -5.61
C GLN A 48 -6.53 -14.96 -6.05
N MET A 49 -7.00 -15.18 -7.28
CA MET A 49 -8.20 -14.53 -7.81
C MET A 49 -9.08 -15.57 -8.49
N SER A 50 -10.40 -15.45 -8.36
CA SER A 50 -11.32 -16.30 -9.09
C SER A 50 -11.24 -16.01 -10.60
N ALA A 51 -11.70 -16.95 -11.44
CA ALA A 51 -11.69 -16.77 -12.89
C ALA A 51 -12.53 -15.54 -13.32
N GLU A 52 -13.67 -15.33 -12.67
CA GLU A 52 -14.53 -14.17 -12.90
C GLU A 52 -13.83 -12.86 -12.50
N GLU A 53 -13.21 -12.82 -11.32
CA GLU A 53 -12.50 -11.63 -10.85
C GLU A 53 -11.31 -11.28 -11.74
N ARG A 54 -10.62 -12.26 -12.34
CA ARG A 54 -9.50 -12.01 -13.25
C ARG A 54 -9.94 -11.28 -14.52
N LEU A 55 -11.14 -11.57 -15.01
CA LEU A 55 -11.69 -11.00 -16.25
C LEU A 55 -12.50 -9.72 -16.00
N SER A 56 -12.97 -9.51 -14.77
CA SER A 56 -13.82 -8.36 -14.43
C SER A 56 -13.03 -7.03 -14.49
N PRO A 57 -13.58 -5.98 -15.12
CA PRO A 57 -13.01 -4.64 -15.07
C PRO A 57 -13.37 -3.88 -13.78
N HIS A 58 -14.12 -4.49 -12.87
CA HIS A 58 -14.56 -3.85 -11.63
C HIS A 58 -13.67 -4.23 -10.43
N MET A 59 -13.61 -3.33 -9.45
CA MET A 59 -12.89 -3.60 -8.20
C MET A 59 -13.58 -4.73 -7.44
N PRO A 60 -12.87 -5.83 -7.10
CA PRO A 60 -13.40 -6.92 -6.27
C PRO A 60 -13.90 -6.40 -4.93
N GLU A 61 -14.97 -7.00 -4.41
CA GLU A 61 -15.65 -6.54 -3.19
C GLU A 61 -14.70 -6.41 -1.99
N ALA A 62 -13.88 -7.43 -1.76
CA ALA A 62 -12.89 -7.45 -0.67
C ALA A 62 -11.89 -6.29 -0.71
N LEU A 63 -11.63 -5.71 -1.89
CA LEU A 63 -10.65 -4.64 -2.08
C LEU A 63 -11.27 -3.25 -2.15
N ARG A 64 -12.61 -3.12 -2.21
CA ARG A 64 -13.28 -1.83 -2.43
C ARG A 64 -12.96 -0.81 -1.36
N CYS A 65 -12.92 -1.22 -0.09
CA CYS A 65 -12.64 -0.28 0.99
C CYS A 65 -11.18 0.20 0.99
N ASP A 66 -10.21 -0.70 0.73
CA ASP A 66 -8.81 -0.30 0.54
C ASP A 66 -8.69 0.64 -0.69
N ALA A 67 -9.32 0.30 -1.81
CA ALA A 67 -9.33 1.13 -3.02
C ALA A 67 -9.90 2.53 -2.76
N CYS A 68 -11.00 2.64 -2.01
CA CYS A 68 -11.58 3.94 -1.65
C CYS A 68 -10.60 4.79 -0.85
N ARG A 69 -9.90 4.20 0.12
CA ARG A 69 -8.88 4.91 0.91
C ARG A 69 -7.72 5.38 0.05
N ALA A 70 -7.23 4.53 -0.86
CA ALA A 70 -6.19 4.89 -1.81
C ALA A 70 -6.61 6.06 -2.71
N ILE A 71 -7.83 6.00 -3.27
CA ILE A 71 -8.39 7.07 -4.10
C ILE A 71 -8.50 8.38 -3.30
N ALA A 72 -9.08 8.33 -2.09
CA ALA A 72 -9.22 9.51 -1.24
C ALA A 72 -7.87 10.17 -0.92
N PHE A 73 -6.85 9.36 -0.63
CA PHE A 73 -5.48 9.84 -0.40
C PHE A 73 -4.90 10.53 -1.64
N GLN A 74 -5.10 9.95 -2.82
CA GLN A 74 -4.58 10.56 -4.05
C GLN A 74 -5.33 11.85 -4.40
N LEU A 75 -6.66 11.88 -4.27
CA LEU A 75 -7.47 13.09 -4.49
C LEU A 75 -7.01 14.24 -3.60
N GLU A 76 -6.79 13.95 -2.32
CA GLU A 76 -6.21 14.91 -1.37
C GLU A 76 -4.86 15.43 -1.87
N GLY A 77 -3.96 14.54 -2.26
CA GLY A 77 -2.65 14.91 -2.77
C GLY A 77 -2.71 15.80 -4.01
N TRP A 78 -3.61 15.53 -4.95
CA TRP A 78 -3.81 16.35 -6.15
C TRP A 78 -4.33 17.75 -5.82
N LEU A 79 -5.34 17.85 -4.96
CA LEU A 79 -5.91 19.13 -4.53
C LEU A 79 -4.89 19.96 -3.75
N SER A 80 -4.18 19.36 -2.79
CA SER A 80 -3.14 20.06 -2.03
C SER A 80 -1.97 20.53 -2.91
N ARG A 81 -1.54 19.72 -3.89
CA ARG A 81 -0.52 20.15 -4.86
C ARG A 81 -1.00 21.32 -5.71
N ALA A 82 -2.26 21.30 -6.15
CA ALA A 82 -2.83 22.40 -6.93
C ALA A 82 -2.92 23.70 -6.11
N GLU A 83 -3.35 23.63 -4.85
CA GLU A 83 -3.37 24.77 -3.93
C GLU A 83 -1.97 25.36 -3.73
N ALA A 84 -0.99 24.49 -3.46
CA ALA A 84 0.41 24.88 -3.30
C ALA A 84 0.97 25.55 -4.57
N LYS A 85 0.66 25.00 -5.75
CA LYS A 85 1.10 25.56 -7.05
C LYS A 85 0.56 26.95 -7.31
N GLN A 86 -0.68 27.24 -6.89
CA GLN A 86 -1.27 28.58 -7.06
C GLN A 86 -0.88 29.56 -5.95
N GLY A 87 -0.27 29.09 -4.86
CA GLY A 87 0.04 29.91 -3.69
C GLY A 87 -1.21 30.46 -2.99
N ARG A 88 -2.36 29.80 -3.15
CA ARG A 88 -3.66 30.24 -2.61
C ARG A 88 -4.14 29.28 -1.54
N LYS A 89 -4.85 29.82 -0.54
CA LYS A 89 -5.53 29.04 0.50
C LYS A 89 -6.77 28.29 -0.02
N ALA A 90 -7.27 28.68 -1.19
CA ALA A 90 -8.41 28.03 -1.83
C ALA A 90 -8.33 28.16 -3.35
N LEU A 91 -8.64 27.08 -4.05
CA LEU A 91 -8.80 27.01 -5.50
C LEU A 91 -10.12 27.66 -5.92
N ARG A 92 -10.15 28.17 -7.16
CA ARG A 92 -11.41 28.55 -7.81
C ARG A 92 -12.16 27.30 -8.22
N GLU A 93 -13.46 27.44 -8.46
CA GLU A 93 -14.31 26.37 -8.96
C GLU A 93 -13.77 25.72 -10.23
N SER A 94 -13.46 26.52 -11.24
CA SER A 94 -12.82 26.03 -12.47
C SER A 94 -11.60 25.16 -12.21
N ASP A 95 -10.80 25.53 -11.20
CA ASP A 95 -9.51 24.91 -10.95
C ASP A 95 -9.68 23.59 -10.19
N TYR A 96 -10.53 23.54 -9.16
CA TYR A 96 -10.74 22.29 -8.42
C TYR A 96 -11.54 21.28 -9.23
N VAL A 97 -12.45 21.72 -10.11
CA VAL A 97 -13.18 20.84 -11.04
C VAL A 97 -12.20 20.13 -11.97
N GLU A 98 -11.32 20.89 -12.64
CA GLU A 98 -10.29 20.32 -13.53
C GLU A 98 -9.35 19.34 -12.79
N VAL A 99 -8.93 19.71 -11.57
CA VAL A 99 -8.05 18.85 -10.76
C VAL A 99 -8.74 17.53 -10.40
N LEU A 100 -10.02 17.57 -9.99
CA LEU A 100 -10.78 16.38 -9.64
C LEU A 100 -10.99 15.46 -10.84
N GLU A 101 -11.35 16.00 -12.01
CA GLU A 101 -11.51 15.22 -13.24
C GLU A 101 -10.21 14.52 -13.66
N GLN A 102 -9.10 15.26 -13.64
CA GLN A 102 -7.80 14.75 -14.10
C GLN A 102 -7.18 13.74 -13.13
N SER A 103 -7.42 13.88 -11.84
CA SER A 103 -6.80 13.05 -10.79
C SER A 103 -7.07 11.55 -10.95
N CYS A 104 -8.20 11.16 -11.53
CA CYS A 104 -8.54 9.75 -11.75
C CYS A 104 -7.74 9.08 -12.89
N SER A 105 -7.18 9.88 -13.80
CA SER A 105 -6.38 9.42 -14.95
C SER A 105 -4.87 9.40 -14.67
N GLN A 106 -4.47 9.47 -13.40
CA GLN A 106 -3.08 9.35 -12.99
C GLN A 106 -2.54 7.92 -13.14
N ASP A 107 -1.22 7.78 -13.03
CA ASP A 107 -0.58 6.49 -12.85
C ASP A 107 -0.87 5.94 -11.45
N TRP A 108 -1.45 4.74 -11.39
CA TRP A 108 -1.84 4.09 -10.15
C TRP A 108 -0.76 3.07 -9.73
N ASP A 109 0.13 3.48 -8.83
CA ASP A 109 1.17 2.61 -8.26
C ASP A 109 0.64 1.84 -7.03
N TYR A 110 -0.26 0.91 -7.29
CA TYR A 110 -0.89 0.06 -6.29
C TYR A 110 -0.83 -1.41 -6.71
N GLY A 111 -0.73 -2.28 -5.72
CA GLY A 111 -0.75 -3.72 -5.90
C GLY A 111 -1.70 -4.40 -4.95
N VAL A 112 -1.74 -5.73 -5.04
CA VAL A 112 -2.48 -6.57 -4.11
C VAL A 112 -1.52 -7.54 -3.45
N GLN A 113 -1.66 -7.70 -2.14
CA GLN A 113 -0.90 -8.66 -1.34
C GLN A 113 -1.87 -9.50 -0.50
N GLU A 114 -1.38 -10.64 -0.02
CA GLU A 114 -2.09 -11.46 0.95
C GLU A 114 -1.58 -11.13 2.36
N LEU A 115 -2.51 -10.83 3.27
CA LEU A 115 -2.24 -10.50 4.66
C LEU A 115 -3.19 -11.31 5.53
N SER A 116 -2.66 -12.20 6.37
CA SER A 116 -3.46 -13.09 7.23
C SER A 116 -4.54 -13.89 6.46
N GLY A 117 -4.25 -14.33 5.23
CA GLY A 117 -5.20 -15.05 4.38
C GLY A 117 -6.26 -14.18 3.70
N GLU A 118 -6.22 -12.85 3.89
CA GLU A 118 -7.08 -11.89 3.21
C GLU A 118 -6.30 -11.10 2.16
N ARG A 119 -6.94 -10.86 1.01
CA ARG A 119 -6.35 -10.03 -0.05
C ARG A 119 -6.55 -8.57 0.29
N ARG A 120 -5.48 -7.79 0.32
CA ARG A 120 -5.47 -6.38 0.66
C ARG A 120 -4.77 -5.57 -0.42
N LEU A 121 -5.30 -4.38 -0.72
CA LEU A 121 -4.60 -3.44 -1.59
C LEU A 121 -3.41 -2.87 -0.84
N THR A 122 -2.36 -2.52 -1.57
CA THR A 122 -1.14 -1.97 -1.00
C THR A 122 -0.59 -0.86 -1.87
N GLY A 123 -0.01 0.16 -1.22
CA GLY A 123 0.50 1.37 -1.88
C GLY A 123 0.30 2.63 -1.01
N PRO A 124 0.53 3.82 -1.59
CA PRO A 124 0.44 5.10 -0.88
C PRO A 124 -0.91 5.34 -0.21
N GLY A 125 -0.90 5.81 1.04
CA GLY A 125 -2.12 6.12 1.80
C GLY A 125 -2.81 4.93 2.46
N LEU A 126 -2.27 3.71 2.30
CA LEU A 126 -2.77 2.50 2.95
C LEU A 126 -1.87 2.05 4.11
N PRO A 127 -2.43 1.33 5.10
CA PRO A 127 -1.63 0.77 6.19
C PRO A 127 -0.52 -0.13 5.65
N GLY A 128 0.63 -0.10 6.32
CA GLY A 128 1.91 -0.64 5.83
C GLY A 128 1.91 -2.14 5.53
N GLN A 129 2.85 -2.52 4.67
CA GLN A 129 3.08 -3.90 4.24
C GLN A 129 3.67 -4.75 5.37
N GLU A 130 3.19 -5.98 5.51
CA GLU A 130 3.86 -6.99 6.32
C GLU A 130 5.17 -7.39 5.62
N ALA A 131 6.28 -7.43 6.38
CA ALA A 131 7.63 -7.61 5.86
C ALA A 131 7.86 -8.93 5.09
N MET A 132 6.93 -9.88 5.19
CA MET A 132 6.97 -11.19 4.52
C MET A 132 5.75 -11.40 3.63
N SER A 133 5.43 -10.43 2.77
CA SER A 133 4.36 -10.55 1.77
C SER A 133 4.85 -10.14 0.38
N VAL A 134 4.38 -10.86 -0.65
CA VAL A 134 4.64 -10.50 -2.05
C VAL A 134 3.44 -9.73 -2.58
N ALA A 135 3.68 -8.49 -3.03
CA ALA A 135 2.69 -7.68 -3.70
C ALA A 135 2.73 -7.90 -5.22
N VAL A 136 1.56 -8.15 -5.82
CA VAL A 136 1.38 -8.17 -7.27
C VAL A 136 0.98 -6.78 -7.72
N MET A 137 1.93 -6.07 -8.36
CA MET A 137 1.73 -4.73 -8.90
C MET A 137 1.18 -4.78 -10.33
N GLY A 138 0.56 -3.69 -10.79
CA GLY A 138 0.13 -3.54 -12.19
C GLY A 138 -1.07 -4.42 -12.57
N GLY A 139 -1.04 -5.00 -13.77
CA GLY A 139 -2.13 -5.83 -14.29
C GLY A 139 -3.46 -5.04 -14.38
N PRO A 140 -4.59 -5.59 -13.89
CA PRO A 140 -5.88 -4.91 -13.98
C PRO A 140 -6.08 -3.81 -12.92
N TRP A 141 -5.19 -3.69 -11.92
CA TRP A 141 -5.40 -2.81 -10.77
C TRP A 141 -5.47 -1.32 -11.13
N PRO A 142 -4.59 -0.77 -12.00
CA PRO A 142 -4.68 0.64 -12.40
C PRO A 142 -6.01 0.99 -13.06
N GLY A 143 -6.47 0.16 -14.00
CA GLY A 143 -7.74 0.37 -14.68
C GLY A 143 -8.94 0.29 -13.74
N ARG A 144 -8.91 -0.64 -12.77
CA ARG A 144 -9.96 -0.77 -11.75
C ARG A 144 -9.99 0.42 -10.80
N LEU A 145 -8.83 0.93 -10.38
CA LEU A 145 -8.72 2.11 -9.53
C LEU A 145 -9.21 3.37 -10.26
N ALA A 146 -8.78 3.59 -11.50
CA ALA A 146 -9.25 4.70 -12.32
C ALA A 146 -10.78 4.66 -12.49
N LYS A 147 -11.34 3.50 -12.87
CA LYS A 147 -12.79 3.31 -13.02
C LYS A 147 -13.55 3.59 -11.71
N MET A 148 -13.05 3.08 -10.59
CA MET A 148 -13.66 3.31 -9.29
C MET A 148 -13.54 4.78 -8.85
N CYS A 149 -12.42 5.44 -9.14
CA CYS A 149 -12.23 6.87 -8.88
C CYS A 149 -13.27 7.71 -9.61
N HIS A 150 -13.46 7.48 -10.92
CA HIS A 150 -14.49 8.18 -11.68
C HIS A 150 -15.90 7.95 -11.13
N SER A 151 -16.21 6.73 -10.70
CA SER A 151 -17.49 6.43 -10.05
C SER A 151 -17.68 7.23 -8.76
N LEU A 152 -16.67 7.24 -7.88
CA LEU A 152 -16.75 7.95 -6.60
C LEU A 152 -16.80 9.47 -6.77
N VAL A 153 -15.99 10.03 -7.67
CA VAL A 153 -16.01 11.47 -7.97
C VAL A 153 -17.37 11.86 -8.57
N GLY A 154 -17.91 11.06 -9.50
CA GLY A 154 -19.21 11.33 -10.12
C GLY A 154 -20.43 11.13 -9.22
N GLU A 155 -20.29 10.47 -8.07
CA GLU A 155 -21.37 10.32 -7.07
C GLU A 155 -21.57 11.57 -6.20
N HIS A 156 -20.58 12.46 -6.16
CA HIS A 156 -20.59 13.68 -5.36
C HIS A 156 -20.42 14.91 -6.26
N SER A 157 -20.90 16.08 -5.83
CA SER A 157 -20.49 17.30 -6.54
C SER A 157 -19.04 17.66 -6.23
N GLU A 158 -18.38 18.30 -7.18
CA GLU A 158 -17.00 18.78 -7.04
C GLU A 158 -16.89 19.77 -5.89
N GLU A 159 -17.92 20.59 -5.66
CA GLU A 159 -18.02 21.48 -4.50
C GLU A 159 -18.04 20.69 -3.17
N GLN A 160 -18.78 19.58 -3.10
CA GLN A 160 -18.81 18.74 -1.90
C GLN A 160 -17.45 18.10 -1.63
N LEU A 161 -16.80 17.58 -2.66
CA LEU A 161 -15.47 16.96 -2.59
C LEU A 161 -14.42 17.99 -2.15
N TYR A 162 -14.38 19.14 -2.81
CA TYR A 162 -13.43 20.20 -2.47
C TYR A 162 -13.71 20.80 -1.09
N GLY A 163 -14.98 21.00 -0.74
CA GLY A 163 -15.38 21.42 0.60
C GLY A 163 -14.97 20.43 1.68
N ALA A 164 -15.05 19.13 1.41
CA ALA A 164 -14.57 18.08 2.32
C ALA A 164 -13.04 18.08 2.43
N HIS A 165 -12.33 18.21 1.31
CA HIS A 165 -10.88 18.39 1.30
C HIS A 165 -10.43 19.54 2.21
N ARG A 166 -11.09 20.69 2.11
CA ARG A 166 -10.79 21.87 2.94
C ARG A 166 -11.07 21.69 4.43
N ARG A 167 -11.93 20.74 4.82
CA ARG A 167 -12.12 20.33 6.22
C ARG A 167 -11.07 19.34 6.71
N GLY A 168 -10.29 18.77 5.78
CA GLY A 168 -9.15 17.92 6.04
C GLY A 168 -9.27 16.52 5.42
N PRO A 169 -8.17 15.75 5.42
CA PRO A 169 -8.07 14.46 4.75
C PRO A 169 -9.11 13.44 5.23
N THR A 170 -9.35 13.43 6.54
CA THR A 170 -10.37 12.58 7.16
C THR A 170 -11.75 12.88 6.62
N ALA A 171 -12.13 14.16 6.48
CA ALA A 171 -13.47 14.53 6.02
C ALA A 171 -13.71 14.12 4.57
N LEU A 172 -12.71 14.25 3.69
CA LEU A 172 -12.79 13.77 2.31
C LEU A 172 -12.93 12.23 2.26
N ARG A 173 -12.12 11.52 3.05
CA ARG A 173 -12.21 10.06 3.13
C ARG A 173 -13.55 9.58 3.68
N GLU A 174 -14.09 10.24 4.70
CA GLU A 174 -15.41 9.91 5.24
C GLU A 174 -16.52 10.10 4.20
N LEU A 175 -16.48 11.22 3.46
CA LEU A 175 -17.45 11.51 2.40
C LEU A 175 -17.45 10.39 1.33
N LEU A 176 -16.26 9.99 0.87
CA LEU A 176 -16.10 9.00 -0.19
C LEU A 176 -16.36 7.56 0.27
N CYS A 177 -15.94 7.20 1.49
CA CYS A 177 -15.82 5.79 1.87
C CYS A 177 -16.90 5.27 2.82
N HIS A 178 -17.51 6.12 3.65
CA HIS A 178 -18.36 5.69 4.78
C HIS A 178 -19.84 6.09 4.67
N GLY A 179 -20.32 6.52 3.49
CA GLY A 179 -21.76 6.70 3.25
C GLY A 179 -22.58 5.41 3.48
N LYS A 180 -23.91 5.51 3.53
CA LYS A 180 -24.82 4.34 3.75
C LYS A 180 -24.57 3.16 2.79
N LYS A 181 -24.07 3.43 1.59
CA LYS A 181 -23.66 2.45 0.57
C LYS A 181 -22.17 2.59 0.20
N GLY A 182 -21.39 3.23 1.08
CA GLY A 182 -19.99 3.52 0.83
C GLY A 182 -19.16 2.22 0.75
N PRO A 183 -18.03 2.23 0.03
CA PRO A 183 -17.14 1.08 -0.11
C PRO A 183 -16.70 0.43 1.22
N CYS A 184 -16.73 1.17 2.34
CA CYS A 184 -16.35 0.68 3.66
C CYS A 184 -17.54 0.40 4.60
N ALA A 185 -18.79 0.51 4.14
CA ALA A 185 -19.98 0.39 4.99
C ALA A 185 -20.09 -0.98 5.70
N HIS A 186 -19.61 -2.05 5.08
CA HIS A 186 -19.64 -3.41 5.66
C HIS A 186 -18.68 -3.59 6.84
N LEU A 187 -17.64 -2.76 6.95
CA LEU A 187 -16.66 -2.84 8.06
C LEU A 187 -17.22 -2.26 9.37
N GLY A 188 -18.26 -1.43 9.31
CA GLY A 188 -18.97 -0.96 10.50
C GLY A 188 -19.89 -2.01 11.15
N GLY A 189 -20.09 -3.16 10.51
CA GLY A 189 -20.99 -4.22 10.99
C GLY A 189 -20.29 -5.44 11.59
N SER A 190 -18.97 -5.54 11.54
CA SER A 190 -18.23 -6.71 12.04
C SER A 190 -17.44 -6.38 13.31
N LYS A 191 -17.93 -6.94 14.44
CA LYS A 191 -17.39 -6.96 15.80
C LYS A 191 -17.78 -5.83 16.77
N ALA A 192 -19.06 -5.79 17.13
CA ALA A 192 -19.42 -5.98 18.55
C ALA A 192 -19.80 -7.45 18.72
N GLY A 193 -19.21 -8.13 19.71
CA GLY A 193 -19.34 -9.57 19.90
C GLY A 193 -20.78 -10.03 20.12
N GLY A 194 -21.13 -11.13 19.45
CA GLY A 194 -22.33 -11.90 19.71
C GLY A 194 -22.06 -13.33 19.27
N SER A 195 -21.60 -14.16 20.21
CA SER A 195 -21.69 -15.62 20.06
C SER A 195 -23.13 -15.96 19.67
N ALA A 196 -23.30 -16.66 18.56
CA ALA A 196 -24.60 -17.24 18.23
C ALA A 196 -25.02 -18.15 19.40
N PRO A 197 -26.21 -17.97 19.99
CA PRO A 197 -26.70 -18.91 20.99
C PRO A 197 -26.90 -20.28 20.33
N PRO A 198 -26.65 -21.39 21.04
CA PRO A 198 -26.95 -22.71 20.51
C PRO A 198 -28.44 -22.77 20.19
N LYS A 199 -28.79 -23.19 18.97
CA LYS A 199 -30.17 -23.45 18.57
C LYS A 199 -30.76 -24.45 19.57
N ALA A 200 -31.74 -24.01 20.34
CA ALA A 200 -32.57 -24.90 21.13
C ALA A 200 -33.26 -25.87 20.17
N LEU A 201 -33.04 -27.16 20.41
CA LEU A 201 -33.81 -28.25 19.83
C LEU A 201 -35.26 -28.05 20.27
N GLN A 202 -36.09 -27.49 19.39
CA GLN A 202 -37.53 -27.55 19.55
C GLN A 202 -37.99 -28.93 19.10
N ASN A 203 -38.47 -29.63 20.12
CA ASN A 203 -39.19 -30.88 20.25
C ASN A 203 -40.13 -31.26 19.08
N GLU A 204 -40.46 -32.56 18.99
CA GLU A 204 -41.84 -33.13 18.91
C GLU A 204 -41.78 -34.56 18.32
N LEU A 205 -41.75 -35.59 19.18
CA LEU A 205 -42.83 -36.60 19.33
C LEU A 205 -42.58 -37.50 20.56
#